data_AF-A0A645FBD0-F1
#
_entry.id   AF-A0A645FBD0-F1
#
_cell.length_a   1.000
_cell.length_b   1.000
_cell.length_c   1.000
_cell.angle_alpha   90.00
_cell.angle_beta   90.00
_cell.angle_gamma   90.00
#
_symmetry.space_group_name_H-M   'P 1'
#
loop_
_entity.id
_entity.type
_entity.pdbx_description
1 polymer ?
#
loop_
_entity_poly.entity_id
_entity_poly.type
_entity_poly.pdbx_seq_one_letter_code
_entity_poly.pdbx_strand_id
1 'polypeptide(L)'
;MQDQRRDIKTDSVIKNPAYDADLAEKLGADAYGMKNFVLVILKTGSNVTDDKAFITECFRGHMDNINRLEKEGKLVVAGPMAKNEQHYRGIFILDIATIEEAEALLGSDPAVREKLLAADLYKWYGSAALPLYLEHANKIWKKQP
;
A
#
# COMPACT_ATOMS: atom_id res chain seq x y z
N MET A 1 54.11 10.82 12.41
CA MET A 1 54.08 10.99 10.94
C MET A 1 53.99 9.58 10.35
N GLN A 2 52.98 9.10 9.64
CA GLN A 2 51.87 9.68 8.85
C GLN A 2 50.65 8.75 9.07
N ASP A 3 49.52 9.22 9.59
CA ASP A 3 48.30 9.60 8.85
C ASP A 3 47.99 8.70 7.62
N GLN A 4 47.42 7.51 7.87
CA GLN A 4 46.68 6.75 6.86
C GLN A 4 45.30 7.38 6.70
N ARG A 5 45.22 8.45 5.91
CA ARG A 5 43.95 8.90 5.33
C ARG A 5 43.46 7.79 4.42
N ARG A 6 42.39 7.11 4.84
CA ARG A 6 41.60 6.30 3.93
C ARG A 6 41.04 7.24 2.89
N ASP A 7 41.45 7.07 1.65
CA ASP A 7 40.81 7.71 0.51
C ASP A 7 39.32 7.34 0.53
N ILE A 8 38.50 8.29 0.96
CA ILE A 8 37.06 8.28 0.72
C ILE A 8 36.93 8.38 -0.79
N LYS A 9 36.80 7.23 -1.45
CA LYS A 9 36.34 7.19 -2.84
C LYS A 9 34.96 7.83 -2.82
N THR A 10 34.92 9.06 -3.31
CA THR A 10 33.73 9.82 -3.63
C THR A 10 32.75 8.88 -4.33
N ASP A 11 31.60 8.62 -3.69
CA ASP A 11 30.46 8.02 -4.35
C ASP A 11 30.23 8.84 -5.63
N SER A 12 30.51 8.25 -6.79
CA SER A 12 30.26 8.91 -8.05
C SER A 12 28.76 9.16 -8.12
N VAL A 13 28.34 10.42 -7.99
CA VAL A 13 26.95 10.83 -8.15
C VAL A 13 26.57 10.55 -9.60
N ILE A 14 26.02 9.37 -9.85
CA ILE A 14 25.37 9.06 -11.13
C ILE A 14 24.18 10.02 -11.20
N LYS A 15 24.30 11.06 -12.01
CA LYS A 15 23.20 11.99 -12.28
C LYS A 15 22.24 11.33 -13.24
N ASN A 16 21.02 11.06 -12.81
CA ASN A 16 19.95 10.59 -13.68
C ASN A 16 19.55 11.73 -14.64
N PRO A 17 19.82 11.63 -15.97
CA PRO A 17 19.47 12.68 -16.92
C PRO A 17 17.96 12.85 -17.11
N ALA A 18 17.16 11.88 -16.68
CA ALA A 18 15.70 11.92 -16.69
C ALA A 18 15.10 12.36 -15.34
N TYR A 19 15.91 12.87 -14.40
CA TYR A 19 15.41 13.36 -13.13
C TYR A 19 14.49 14.57 -13.33
N ASP A 20 13.27 14.44 -12.82
CA ASP A 20 12.25 15.49 -12.80
C ASP A 20 12.02 15.89 -11.33
N ALA A 21 12.51 17.07 -10.96
CA ALA A 21 12.45 17.55 -9.58
C ALA A 21 11.01 17.87 -9.13
N ASP A 22 10.21 18.46 -10.02
CA ASP A 22 8.83 18.83 -9.73
C ASP A 22 7.98 17.56 -9.53
N LEU A 23 8.21 16.52 -10.34
CA LEU A 23 7.55 15.23 -10.17
C LEU A 23 7.98 14.54 -8.88
N ALA A 24 9.27 14.57 -8.53
CA ALA A 24 9.77 14.00 -7.29
C ALA A 24 9.14 14.68 -6.06
N GLU A 25 9.09 16.01 -6.03
CA GLU A 25 8.44 16.78 -4.98
C GLU A 25 6.94 16.46 -4.88
N LYS A 26 6.24 16.49 -6.03
CA LYS A 26 4.80 16.18 -6.10
C LYS A 26 4.46 14.81 -5.53
N LEU A 27 5.31 13.81 -5.78
CA LEU A 27 5.09 12.44 -5.32
C LEU A 27 5.59 12.18 -3.89
N GLY A 28 6.28 13.14 -3.28
CA GLY A 28 6.90 12.99 -1.96
C GLY A 28 8.10 12.03 -1.99
N ALA A 29 8.82 11.99 -3.11
CA ALA A 29 9.98 11.13 -3.29
C ALA A 29 11.20 11.68 -2.54
N ASP A 30 11.96 10.78 -1.92
CA ASP A 30 13.29 11.08 -1.42
C ASP A 30 14.34 11.12 -2.55
N ALA A 31 15.62 11.28 -2.19
CA ALA A 31 16.73 11.34 -3.15
C ALA A 31 16.89 10.08 -4.02
N TYR A 32 16.29 8.95 -3.63
CA TYR A 32 16.30 7.69 -4.39
C TYR A 32 15.06 7.52 -5.28
N GLY A 33 14.11 8.46 -5.27
CA GLY A 33 12.84 8.32 -5.98
C GLY A 33 11.81 7.47 -5.22
N MET A 34 11.98 7.31 -3.91
CA MET A 34 11.25 6.37 -3.08
C MET A 34 10.55 7.08 -1.92
N LYS A 35 9.57 6.41 -1.30
CA LYS A 35 8.95 6.87 -0.04
C LYS A 35 8.42 5.70 0.77
N ASN A 36 8.02 5.98 2.01
CA ASN A 36 7.36 5.00 2.86
C ASN A 36 5.86 4.96 2.55
N PHE A 37 5.34 3.74 2.50
CA PHE A 37 3.93 3.37 2.45
C PHE A 37 3.62 2.47 3.66
N VAL A 38 2.35 2.11 3.83
CA VAL A 38 1.96 0.99 4.70
C VAL A 38 1.50 -0.17 3.83
N LEU A 39 2.25 -1.27 3.88
CA LEU A 39 1.84 -2.57 3.34
C LEU A 39 0.92 -3.25 4.36
N VAL A 40 -0.24 -3.66 3.88
CA VAL A 40 -1.22 -4.43 4.64
C VAL A 40 -1.30 -5.83 4.06
N ILE A 41 -1.20 -6.84 4.91
CA ILE A 41 -1.50 -8.23 4.57
C ILE A 41 -2.81 -8.63 5.25
N LEU A 42 -3.84 -8.90 4.45
CA LEU A 42 -5.14 -9.33 4.95
C LEU A 42 -5.15 -10.84 5.20
N LYS A 43 -5.80 -11.24 6.30
CA LYS A 43 -5.97 -12.63 6.74
C LYS A 43 -7.42 -12.86 7.16
N THR A 44 -7.82 -14.12 7.31
CA THR A 44 -9.10 -14.44 7.97
C THR A 44 -9.06 -13.96 9.42
N GLY A 45 -10.09 -13.23 9.84
CA GLY A 45 -10.21 -12.72 11.21
C GLY A 45 -10.79 -13.76 12.18
N SER A 46 -11.03 -13.33 13.43
CA SER A 46 -11.49 -14.21 14.51
C SER A 46 -13.00 -14.46 14.52
N ASN A 47 -13.79 -13.75 13.70
CA ASN A 47 -15.23 -13.94 13.65
C ASN A 47 -15.56 -15.24 12.89
N VAL A 48 -16.28 -16.14 13.57
CA VAL A 48 -16.65 -17.48 13.07
C VAL A 48 -18.15 -17.62 12.79
N THR A 49 -18.86 -16.49 12.62
CA THR A 49 -20.27 -16.49 12.23
C THR A 49 -20.51 -17.24 10.91
N ASP A 50 -21.67 -17.86 10.78
CA ASP A 50 -22.16 -18.53 9.57
C ASP A 50 -23.32 -17.77 8.90
N ASP A 51 -23.68 -16.58 9.41
CA ASP A 51 -24.71 -15.73 8.82
C ASP A 51 -24.24 -15.18 7.47
N LYS A 52 -24.71 -15.83 6.40
CA LYS A 52 -24.38 -15.49 5.02
C LYS A 52 -24.83 -14.08 4.63
N ALA A 53 -25.96 -13.60 5.15
CA ALA A 53 -26.47 -12.27 4.82
C ALA A 53 -25.57 -11.20 5.45
N PHE A 54 -25.21 -11.39 6.72
CA PHE A 54 -24.28 -10.52 7.43
C PHE A 54 -22.88 -10.48 6.77
N ILE A 55 -22.32 -11.65 6.44
CA ILE A 55 -21.01 -11.74 5.77
C ILE A 55 -21.05 -11.02 4.42
N THR A 56 -22.08 -11.26 3.62
CA THR A 56 -22.22 -10.63 2.30
C THR A 56 -22.29 -9.12 2.41
N GLU A 57 -23.04 -8.60 3.37
CA GLU A 57 -23.16 -7.16 3.60
C GLU A 57 -21.82 -6.55 4.04
N CYS A 58 -21.08 -7.21 4.94
CA CYS A 58 -19.76 -6.74 5.36
C CYS A 58 -18.77 -6.68 4.20
N PHE A 59 -18.74 -7.69 3.33
CA PHE A 59 -17.84 -7.71 2.17
C PHE A 59 -18.28 -6.76 1.05
N ARG A 60 -19.57 -6.46 0.92
CA ARG A 60 -20.03 -5.37 0.06
C ARG A 60 -19.47 -4.03 0.57
N GLY A 61 -19.60 -3.79 1.87
CA GLY A 61 -19.03 -2.61 2.53
C GLY A 61 -17.49 -2.54 2.44
N HIS A 62 -16.80 -3.68 2.44
CA HIS A 62 -15.36 -3.77 2.19
C HIS A 62 -14.99 -3.24 0.80
N MET A 63 -15.71 -3.66 -0.25
CA MET A 63 -15.48 -3.17 -1.61
C MET A 63 -15.82 -1.68 -1.75
N ASP A 64 -16.89 -1.21 -1.11
CA ASP A 64 -17.24 0.22 -1.06
C ASP A 64 -16.13 1.04 -0.39
N ASN A 65 -15.52 0.50 0.68
CA ASN A 65 -14.41 1.12 1.38
C ASN A 65 -13.14 1.19 0.52
N ILE A 66 -12.77 0.11 -0.18
CA ILE A 66 -11.65 0.08 -1.13
C ILE A 66 -11.82 1.21 -2.17
N ASN A 67 -12.99 1.26 -2.81
CA ASN A 67 -13.29 2.27 -3.84
C ASN A 67 -13.21 3.70 -3.28
N ARG A 68 -13.67 3.91 -2.04
CA ARG A 68 -13.57 5.21 -1.37
C ARG A 68 -12.11 5.59 -1.12
N LEU A 69 -11.31 4.69 -0.57
CA LEU A 69 -9.90 4.96 -0.25
C LEU A 69 -9.04 5.18 -1.49
N GLU A 70 -9.31 4.48 -2.59
CA GLU A 70 -8.66 4.73 -3.88
C GLU A 70 -8.98 6.15 -4.39
N LYS A 71 -10.26 6.56 -4.35
CA LYS A 71 -10.69 7.92 -4.74
C LYS A 71 -10.10 9.01 -3.85
N GLU A 72 -9.89 8.73 -2.57
CA GLU A 72 -9.22 9.62 -1.62
C GLU A 72 -7.69 9.65 -1.82
N GLY A 73 -7.13 8.82 -2.71
CA GLY A 73 -5.69 8.70 -2.95
C GLY A 73 -4.92 8.01 -1.82
N LYS A 74 -5.62 7.37 -0.87
CA LYS A 74 -5.02 6.72 0.29
C LYS A 74 -4.68 5.26 0.05
N LEU A 75 -5.33 4.62 -0.91
CA LEU A 75 -5.11 3.23 -1.30
C LEU A 75 -4.56 3.18 -2.72
N VAL A 76 -3.34 2.67 -2.87
CA VAL A 76 -2.62 2.65 -4.14
C VAL A 76 -2.72 1.30 -4.83
N VAL A 77 -2.68 0.22 -4.05
CA VAL A 77 -2.83 -1.15 -4.56
C VAL A 77 -3.84 -1.86 -3.68
N ALA A 78 -4.78 -2.56 -4.31
CA ALA A 78 -5.66 -3.52 -3.66
C ALA A 78 -5.81 -4.76 -4.53
N GLY A 79 -5.72 -5.93 -3.91
CA GLY A 79 -5.95 -7.16 -4.66
C GLY A 79 -5.99 -8.41 -3.79
N PRO A 80 -6.76 -9.44 -4.20
CA PRO A 80 -6.77 -10.72 -3.53
C PRO A 80 -5.44 -11.45 -3.74
N MET A 81 -5.02 -12.20 -2.72
CA MET A 81 -3.92 -13.15 -2.88
C MET A 81 -4.49 -14.50 -3.33
N ALA A 82 -3.78 -15.15 -4.25
CA ALA A 82 -4.05 -16.54 -4.59
C ALA A 82 -3.85 -17.44 -3.36
N LYS A 83 -4.42 -18.65 -3.40
CA LYS A 83 -4.24 -19.64 -2.32
C LYS A 83 -2.75 -19.85 -2.05
N ASN A 84 -2.37 -19.68 -0.78
CA ASN A 84 -1.00 -19.76 -0.30
C ASN A 84 -0.96 -20.47 1.07
N GLU A 85 0.23 -20.91 1.48
CA GLU A 85 0.46 -21.67 2.71
C GLU A 85 0.24 -20.83 3.98
N GLN A 86 0.39 -19.51 3.87
CA GLN A 86 0.20 -18.57 4.97
C GLN A 86 -1.27 -18.15 5.14
N HIS A 87 -2.17 -18.66 4.28
CA HIS A 87 -3.59 -18.33 4.25
C HIS A 87 -3.91 -16.82 4.12
N TYR A 88 -3.01 -16.07 3.49
CA TYR A 88 -3.23 -14.65 3.21
C TYR A 88 -4.34 -14.49 2.17
N ARG A 89 -5.19 -13.49 2.40
CA ARG A 89 -6.42 -13.22 1.67
C ARG A 89 -6.26 -12.12 0.63
N GLY A 90 -5.40 -11.15 0.89
CA GLY A 90 -5.22 -9.98 0.03
C GLY A 90 -4.12 -9.06 0.53
N ILE A 91 -3.76 -8.08 -0.29
CA ILE A 91 -2.84 -7.03 0.07
C ILE A 91 -3.47 -5.66 -0.16
N PHE A 92 -3.08 -4.71 0.68
CA PHE A 92 -3.21 -3.28 0.39
C PHE A 92 -1.85 -2.59 0.45
N ILE A 93 -1.68 -1.55 -0.35
CA ILE A 93 -0.59 -0.57 -0.17
C ILE A 93 -1.24 0.79 0.03
N LEU A 94 -1.07 1.35 1.23
CA LEU A 94 -1.63 2.65 1.62
C LEU A 94 -0.58 3.74 1.49
N ASP A 95 -0.94 4.87 0.86
CA ASP A 95 -0.11 6.07 0.74
C ASP A 95 -0.32 7.00 1.93
N ILE A 96 0.22 6.56 3.08
CA ILE A 96 0.11 7.23 4.37
C ILE A 96 1.42 7.11 5.14
N ALA A 97 1.65 8.00 6.10
CA ALA A 97 2.93 8.09 6.80
C ALA A 97 3.06 7.13 8.00
N THR A 98 1.94 6.67 8.58
CA THR A 98 1.93 6.03 9.91
C THR A 98 1.07 4.77 9.96
N ILE A 99 1.42 3.86 10.88
CA ILE A 99 0.68 2.61 11.09
C ILE A 99 -0.66 2.92 11.77
N GLU A 100 -0.66 3.90 12.66
CA GLU A 100 -1.82 4.39 13.41
C GLU A 100 -2.90 4.94 12.46
N GLU A 101 -2.51 5.68 11.42
CA GLU A 101 -3.43 6.11 10.37
C GLU A 101 -3.96 4.92 9.56
N ALA A 102 -3.12 3.92 9.30
CA ALA A 102 -3.54 2.69 8.62
C ALA A 102 -4.61 1.96 9.42
N GLU A 103 -4.41 1.80 10.73
CA GLU A 103 -5.37 1.18 11.64
C GLU A 103 -6.70 1.94 11.64
N ALA A 104 -6.66 3.27 11.66
CA ALA A 104 -7.87 4.09 11.60
C ALA A 104 -8.63 3.90 10.26
N LEU A 105 -7.92 3.87 9.13
CA LEU A 105 -8.53 3.64 7.82
C LEU A 105 -9.12 2.23 7.72
N LEU A 106 -8.40 1.21 8.18
CA LEU A 106 -8.88 -0.17 8.19
C LEU A 106 -10.06 -0.37 9.15
N GLY A 107 -10.11 0.36 10.27
CA GLY A 107 -11.25 0.32 11.20
C GLY A 107 -12.58 0.82 10.61
N SER A 108 -12.53 1.60 9.52
CA SER A 108 -13.73 2.01 8.79
C SER A 108 -14.32 0.91 7.91
N ASP A 109 -13.52 -0.12 7.59
CA ASP A 109 -13.91 -1.27 6.79
C ASP A 109 -14.81 -2.23 7.59
N PRO A 110 -16.04 -2.51 7.16
CA PRO A 110 -16.92 -3.43 7.88
C PRO A 110 -16.34 -4.84 8.02
N ALA A 111 -15.64 -5.37 7.01
CA ALA A 111 -15.09 -6.72 7.11
C ALA A 111 -13.95 -6.80 8.15
N VAL A 112 -13.18 -5.72 8.33
CA VAL A 112 -12.13 -5.66 9.37
C VAL A 112 -12.74 -5.36 10.74
N ARG A 113 -13.63 -4.38 10.84
CA ARG A 113 -14.29 -3.97 12.09
C ARG A 113 -15.04 -5.14 12.73
N GLU A 114 -15.78 -5.90 11.92
CA GLU A 114 -16.52 -7.08 12.37
C GLU A 114 -15.65 -8.33 12.49
N LYS A 115 -14.32 -8.20 12.33
CA LYS A 115 -13.31 -9.25 12.50
C LYS A 115 -13.51 -10.46 11.55
N LEU A 116 -14.15 -10.26 10.41
CA LEU A 116 -14.16 -11.24 9.32
C LEU A 116 -12.80 -11.28 8.60
N LEU A 117 -12.13 -10.12 8.54
CA LEU A 117 -10.75 -9.96 8.15
C LEU A 117 -9.90 -9.45 9.33
N ALA A 118 -8.63 -9.84 9.32
CA ALA A 118 -7.58 -9.26 10.15
C ALA A 118 -6.47 -8.74 9.25
N ALA A 119 -5.62 -7.85 9.77
CA ALA A 119 -4.57 -7.19 9.01
C ALA A 119 -3.24 -7.21 9.77
N ASP A 120 -2.16 -7.58 9.08
CA ASP A 120 -0.79 -7.29 9.52
C ASP A 120 -0.29 -6.05 8.78
N LEU A 121 0.39 -5.15 9.50
CA LEU A 121 0.80 -3.83 9.00
C LEU A 121 2.31 -3.70 9.03
N TYR A 122 2.88 -3.25 7.91
CA TYR A 122 4.31 -3.05 7.76
C TYR A 122 4.60 -1.71 7.10
N LYS A 123 5.54 -0.94 7.65
CA LYS A 123 6.14 0.16 6.90
C LYS A 123 6.92 -0.42 5.73
N TRP A 124 6.59 0.00 4.53
CA TRP A 124 7.21 -0.50 3.31
C TRP A 124 7.80 0.65 2.51
N TYR A 125 9.08 0.56 2.22
CA TYR A 125 9.80 1.54 1.40
C TYR A 125 9.72 1.12 -0.07
N GLY A 126 9.03 1.93 -0.87
CA GLY A 126 8.69 1.62 -2.26
C GLY A 126 8.84 2.83 -3.17
N SER A 127 8.69 2.62 -4.48
CA SER A 127 8.79 3.71 -5.45
C SER A 127 7.68 4.74 -5.23
N ALA A 128 8.06 6.01 -5.12
CA ALA A 128 7.11 7.12 -4.99
C ALA A 128 6.22 7.28 -6.24
N ALA A 129 6.63 6.71 -7.37
CA ALA A 129 5.86 6.69 -8.62
C ALA A 129 4.68 5.71 -8.60
N LEU A 130 4.54 4.86 -7.57
CA LEU A 130 3.50 3.83 -7.53
C LEU A 130 2.08 4.39 -7.79
N PRO A 131 1.63 5.52 -7.18
CA PRO A 131 0.30 6.06 -7.46
C PRO A 131 0.02 6.40 -8.93
N LEU A 132 1.04 6.62 -9.75
CA LEU A 132 0.86 6.91 -11.17
C LEU A 132 0.33 5.72 -11.99
N TYR A 133 0.50 4.48 -11.50
CA TYR A 133 -0.04 3.32 -12.20
C TYR A 133 -1.57 3.32 -12.19
N LEU A 134 -2.23 3.90 -11.18
CA LEU A 134 -3.69 3.93 -11.05
C LEU A 134 -4.37 4.55 -12.28
N GLU A 135 -3.80 5.62 -12.83
CA GLU A 135 -4.32 6.26 -14.05
C GLU A 135 -4.34 5.28 -15.24
N HIS A 136 -3.35 4.40 -15.30
CA HIS A 136 -3.22 3.38 -16.34
C HIS A 136 -4.10 2.17 -16.03
N ALA A 137 -4.19 1.76 -14.76
CA ALA A 137 -5.04 0.66 -14.31
C ALA A 137 -6.51 0.90 -14.70
N ASN A 138 -6.98 2.14 -14.59
CA ASN A 138 -8.35 2.49 -14.96
C ASN A 138 -8.64 2.37 -16.48
N LYS A 139 -7.60 2.32 -17.32
CA LYS A 139 -7.73 2.25 -18.79
C LYS A 139 -7.74 0.82 -19.32
N ILE A 140 -7.41 -0.18 -18.49
CA ILE A 140 -7.13 -1.56 -18.98
C ILE A 140 -8.20 -2.60 -18.62
N TRP A 141 -9.15 -2.28 -17.73
CA TRP A 141 -10.21 -3.21 -17.37
C TRP A 141 -11.42 -3.08 -18.31
N LYS A 142 -12.02 -4.22 -18.70
CA LYS A 142 -13.26 -4.26 -19.51
C LYS A 142 -14.53 -4.29 -18.65
N LYS A 143 -14.40 -4.79 -17.43
CA LYS A 143 -15.42 -4.80 -16.38
C LYS A 143 -14.75 -4.29 -15.12
N GLN A 144 -15.47 -3.51 -14.33
CA GLN A 144 -14.92 -2.96 -13.10
C GLN A 144 -14.43 -4.12 -12.22
N PRO A 145 -13.13 -4.16 -11.87
CA PRO A 145 -12.56 -5.21 -11.05
C PRO A 145 -13.05 -5.16 -9.60
#